data_AF-A0A7V1PY40-F1
#
_entry.id   AF-A0A7V1PY40-F1
#
_cell.length_a   1.000
_cell.length_b   1.000
_cell.length_c   1.000
_cell.angle_alpha   90.00
_cell.angle_beta   90.00
_cell.angle_gamma   90.00
#
_symmetry.space_group_name_H-M   'P 1'
#
loop_
_entity.id
_entity.type
_entity.pdbx_description
1 polymer ?
#
loop_
_entity_poly.entity_id
_entity_poly.type
_entity_poly.pdbx_seq_one_letter_code
_entity_poly.pdbx_strand_id
1 'polypeptide(L)'
;MTYQEASNEIKNNPSKVVAHMTTLTAVNGGIALIYHTTRVITWYKNGTIQLQHGGYLSPTTKRRINAYIPFGSIIQRDGLWCFVYKDITVSFSDKMHIRIEKDKNGIL
;
A
#
# COMPACT_ATOMS: atom_id res chain seq x y z
N MET A 1 -6.36 -1.57 -4.18
CA MET A 1 -6.34 -0.34 -4.99
C MET A 1 -5.06 -0.26 -5.82
N THR A 2 -5.13 0.20 -7.08
CA THR A 2 -4.02 0.42 -8.01
C THR A 2 -3.69 1.92 -8.17
N TYR A 3 -2.59 2.26 -8.86
CA TYR A 3 -2.26 3.66 -9.19
C TYR A 3 -3.40 4.35 -9.95
N GLN A 4 -3.99 3.68 -10.97
CA GLN A 4 -5.04 4.28 -11.77
C GLN A 4 -6.31 4.56 -10.94
N GLU A 5 -6.69 3.62 -10.07
CA GLU A 5 -7.82 3.79 -9.15
C GLU A 5 -7.55 4.95 -8.18
N ALA A 6 -6.38 5.01 -7.56
CA ALA A 6 -6.00 6.10 -6.67
C ALA A 6 -5.97 7.46 -7.40
N SER A 7 -5.53 7.47 -8.67
CA SER A 7 -5.53 8.68 -9.52
C SER A 7 -6.94 9.14 -9.84
N ASN A 8 -7.85 8.20 -10.12
CA ASN A 8 -9.25 8.50 -10.38
C ASN A 8 -9.96 9.02 -9.11
N GLU A 9 -9.54 8.60 -7.92
CA GLU A 9 -10.09 9.08 -6.66
C GLU A 9 -9.79 10.56 -6.40
N ILE A 10 -8.53 10.98 -6.63
CA ILE A 10 -8.11 12.37 -6.41
C ILE A 10 -8.40 13.29 -7.60
N LYS A 11 -8.58 12.73 -8.81
CA LYS A 11 -8.83 13.47 -10.07
C LYS A 11 -7.82 14.61 -10.26
N ASN A 12 -8.31 15.86 -10.24
CA ASN A 12 -7.51 17.08 -10.41
C ASN A 12 -7.13 17.72 -9.06
N ASN A 13 -7.52 17.12 -7.92
CA ASN A 13 -7.17 17.62 -6.60
C ASN A 13 -5.83 17.04 -6.15
N PRO A 14 -4.97 17.83 -5.48
CA PRO A 14 -3.70 17.32 -4.96
C PRO A 14 -3.90 16.32 -3.82
N SER A 15 -5.05 16.33 -3.14
CA SER A 15 -5.38 15.39 -2.09
C SER A 15 -6.89 15.18 -1.88
N LYS A 16 -7.27 14.07 -1.25
CA LYS A 16 -8.65 13.72 -0.89
C LYS A 16 -8.69 12.85 0.36
N VAL A 17 -9.53 13.20 1.33
CA VAL A 17 -9.81 12.34 2.49
C VAL A 17 -10.65 11.14 2.06
N VAL A 18 -10.23 9.93 2.41
CA VAL A 18 -10.89 8.67 2.01
C VAL A 18 -11.38 7.84 3.19
N ALA A 19 -10.89 8.10 4.40
CA ALA A 19 -11.39 7.53 5.63
C ALA A 19 -10.92 8.36 6.84
N HIS A 20 -11.33 7.97 8.06
CA HIS A 20 -10.87 8.60 9.29
C HIS A 20 -9.33 8.69 9.34
N MET A 21 -8.84 9.93 9.44
CA MET A 21 -7.41 10.29 9.46
C MET A 21 -6.60 9.69 8.31
N THR A 22 -7.27 9.43 7.17
CA THR A 22 -6.68 8.77 6.00
C THR A 22 -6.95 9.59 4.75
N THR A 23 -5.88 9.97 4.06
CA THR A 23 -5.91 10.87 2.91
C THR A 23 -5.11 10.27 1.75
N LEU A 24 -5.65 10.34 0.54
CA LEU A 24 -4.89 10.14 -0.69
C LEU A 24 -4.24 11.48 -1.08
N THR A 25 -2.96 11.46 -1.41
CA THR A 25 -2.20 12.66 -1.80
C THR A 25 -1.30 12.36 -2.99
N ALA A 26 -1.32 13.23 -4.00
CA ALA A 26 -0.38 13.18 -5.10
C ALA A 26 1.05 13.43 -4.58
N VAL A 27 2.00 12.58 -4.97
CA VAL A 27 3.41 12.69 -4.60
C VAL A 27 4.28 12.55 -5.84
N ASN A 28 5.59 12.85 -5.72
CA ASN A 28 6.50 12.67 -6.85
C ASN A 28 6.49 11.19 -7.32
N GLY A 29 6.11 10.98 -8.58
CA GLY A 29 6.07 9.66 -9.23
C GLY A 29 4.86 8.79 -8.89
N GLY A 30 3.91 9.23 -8.06
CA GLY A 30 2.81 8.36 -7.61
C GLY A 30 1.74 9.04 -6.77
N ILE A 31 0.95 8.21 -6.07
CA ILE A 31 -0.09 8.65 -5.12
C ILE A 31 0.13 7.90 -3.82
N ALA A 32 0.13 8.62 -2.70
CA ALA A 32 0.33 8.06 -1.37
C ALA A 32 -0.99 8.04 -0.60
N LEU A 33 -1.27 6.92 0.07
CA LEU A 33 -2.23 6.81 1.16
C LEU A 33 -1.52 7.19 2.46
N ILE A 34 -1.92 8.31 3.04
CA ILE A 34 -1.38 8.84 4.29
C ILE A 34 -2.37 8.49 5.40
N TYR A 35 -1.91 7.78 6.42
CA TYR A 35 -2.64 7.55 7.67
C TYR A 35 -1.93 8.32 8.79
N HIS A 36 -2.64 9.27 9.41
CA HIS A 36 -2.05 10.33 10.24
C HIS A 36 -0.94 11.08 9.47
N THR A 37 0.32 10.76 9.76
CA THR A 37 1.52 11.37 9.15
C THR A 37 2.32 10.37 8.31
N THR A 38 1.93 9.09 8.31
CA THR A 38 2.68 8.00 7.69
C THR A 38 2.12 7.68 6.31
N ARG A 39 2.99 7.60 5.28
CA ARG A 39 2.64 7.12 3.94
C ARG A 39 2.57 5.59 3.93
N VAL A 40 1.46 5.06 4.45
CA VAL A 40 1.31 3.62 4.66
C VAL A 40 1.30 2.82 3.35
N ILE A 41 0.86 3.43 2.25
CA ILE A 41 0.97 2.88 0.90
C ILE A 41 1.36 4.00 -0.06
N THR A 42 2.27 3.74 -1.00
CA THR A 42 2.48 4.58 -2.19
C THR A 42 2.34 3.73 -3.43
N TRP A 43 1.43 4.10 -4.33
CA TRP A 43 1.30 3.51 -5.67
C TRP A 43 2.05 4.37 -6.67
N TYR A 44 3.06 3.78 -7.31
CA TYR A 44 3.84 4.45 -8.35
C TYR A 44 3.28 4.18 -9.75
N LYS A 45 3.51 5.13 -10.66
CA LYS A 45 3.08 5.04 -12.07
C LYS A 45 3.62 3.80 -12.80
N ASN A 46 4.78 3.29 -12.37
CA ASN A 46 5.43 2.12 -12.96
C ASN A 46 4.89 0.77 -12.44
N GLY A 47 3.84 0.78 -11.61
CA GLY A 47 3.26 -0.43 -11.03
C GLY A 47 3.93 -0.91 -9.73
N THR A 48 4.98 -0.24 -9.26
CA THR A 48 5.54 -0.50 -7.93
C THR A 48 4.59 0.02 -6.85
N ILE A 49 4.45 -0.76 -5.79
CA ILE A 49 3.74 -0.40 -4.57
C ILE A 49 4.76 -0.41 -3.43
N GLN A 50 4.84 0.68 -2.69
CA GLN A 50 5.63 0.75 -1.47
C GLN A 50 4.69 0.71 -0.27
N LEU A 51 4.99 -0.15 0.68
CA LEU A 51 4.27 -0.28 1.94
C LEU A 51 5.16 0.19 3.08
N GLN A 52 4.58 0.91 4.03
CA GLN A 52 5.32 1.44 5.19
C GLN A 52 4.47 1.37 6.44
N HIS A 53 5.12 1.14 7.58
CA HIS A 53 4.49 1.31 8.89
C HIS A 53 5.03 2.53 9.64
N GLY A 54 6.17 3.11 9.22
CA GLY A 54 6.71 4.34 9.80
C GLY A 54 7.06 4.22 11.28
N GLY A 55 7.45 3.03 11.73
CA GLY A 55 7.65 2.68 13.15
C GLY A 55 6.39 2.23 13.89
N TYR A 56 5.20 2.34 13.30
CA TYR A 56 3.93 1.99 13.95
C TYR A 56 3.43 0.58 13.59
N LEU A 57 3.86 -0.44 14.34
CA LEU A 57 3.36 -1.82 14.22
C LEU A 57 2.04 -2.03 14.98
N SER A 58 1.05 -1.16 14.75
CA SER A 58 -0.26 -1.23 15.41
C SER A 58 -1.32 -1.96 14.57
N PRO A 59 -2.34 -2.59 15.20
CA PRO A 59 -3.44 -3.21 14.47
C PRO A 59 -4.18 -2.25 13.52
N THR A 60 -4.24 -0.95 13.84
CA THR A 60 -4.88 0.06 13.00
C THR A 60 -4.08 0.35 11.74
N THR A 61 -2.75 0.45 11.83
CA THR A 61 -1.87 0.61 10.67
C THR A 61 -1.98 -0.62 9.76
N LYS A 62 -1.96 -1.84 10.32
CA LYS A 62 -2.15 -3.08 9.56
C LYS A 62 -3.48 -3.09 8.81
N ARG A 63 -4.57 -2.80 9.53
CA ARG A 63 -5.92 -2.73 8.96
C ARG A 63 -5.99 -1.71 7.83
N ARG A 64 -5.32 -0.56 7.97
CA ARG A 64 -5.32 0.46 6.93
C ARG A 64 -4.55 0.05 5.68
N ILE A 65 -3.39 -0.59 5.84
CA ILE A 65 -2.66 -1.16 4.72
C ILE A 65 -3.52 -2.21 3.99
N ASN A 66 -4.08 -3.17 4.74
CA ASN A 66 -4.87 -4.25 4.16
C ASN A 66 -6.15 -3.79 3.45
N ALA A 67 -6.75 -2.69 3.90
CA ALA A 67 -7.95 -2.15 3.27
C ALA A 67 -7.70 -1.58 1.85
N TYR A 68 -6.46 -1.22 1.53
CA TYR A 68 -6.14 -0.53 0.27
C TYR A 68 -5.11 -1.25 -0.60
N ILE A 69 -4.36 -2.21 -0.06
CA ILE A 69 -3.43 -3.01 -0.87
C ILE A 69 -4.23 -3.83 -1.92
N PRO A 70 -3.81 -3.84 -3.21
CA PRO A 70 -4.59 -4.50 -4.27
C PRO A 70 -4.51 -6.03 -4.26
N PHE A 71 -3.48 -6.59 -3.62
CA PHE A 71 -3.25 -8.02 -3.56
C PHE A 71 -2.43 -8.35 -2.31
N GLY A 72 -2.50 -9.62 -1.93
CA GLY A 72 -1.87 -10.08 -0.71
C GLY A 72 -2.46 -9.42 0.54
N SER A 73 -1.80 -9.61 1.67
CA SER A 73 -2.20 -9.06 2.96
C SER A 73 -1.04 -9.02 3.93
N ILE A 74 -1.07 -8.05 4.84
CA ILE A 74 -0.22 -8.03 6.03
C ILE A 74 -0.93 -8.80 7.14
N ILE A 75 -0.31 -9.89 7.58
CA ILE A 75 -0.75 -10.66 8.74
C ILE A 75 0.27 -10.52 9.87
N GLN A 76 -0.07 -11.05 11.05
CA GLN A 76 0.85 -11.15 12.17
C GLN A 76 1.00 -12.61 12.56
N ARG A 77 2.24 -13.10 12.68
CA ARG A 77 2.60 -14.44 13.14
C ARG A 77 3.75 -14.31 14.13
N ASP A 78 3.62 -14.90 15.30
CA ASP A 78 4.65 -14.90 16.36
C ASP A 78 5.22 -13.51 16.68
N GLY A 79 4.33 -12.51 16.74
CA GLY A 79 4.69 -11.11 17.01
C GLY A 79 5.26 -10.35 15.80
N LEU A 80 5.60 -11.03 14.71
CA LEU A 80 6.14 -10.43 13.48
C LEU A 80 5.03 -10.18 12.47
N TRP A 81 5.13 -9.06 11.75
CA TRP A 81 4.27 -8.82 10.59
C TRP A 81 4.86 -9.50 9.36
N CYS A 82 4.00 -10.13 8.56
CA CYS A 82 4.39 -10.79 7.33
C CYS A 82 3.48 -10.32 6.19
N PHE A 83 4.08 -10.05 5.03
CA PHE A 83 3.32 -9.94 3.79
C PHE A 83 3.11 -11.33 3.22
N VAL A 84 1.86 -11.64 2.89
CA VAL A 84 1.45 -12.92 2.32
C VAL A 84 0.77 -12.68 0.99
N TYR A 85 1.19 -13.43 -0.03
CA TYR A 85 0.56 -13.43 -1.33
C TYR A 85 0.73 -14.81 -1.99
N LYS A 86 -0.40 -15.48 -2.29
CA LYS A 86 -0.42 -16.89 -2.72
C LYS A 86 0.41 -17.74 -1.73
N ASP A 87 1.37 -18.52 -2.21
CA ASP A 87 2.23 -19.39 -1.40
C ASP A 87 3.47 -18.67 -0.83
N ILE A 88 3.60 -17.35 -1.08
CA ILE A 88 4.73 -16.56 -0.60
C ILE A 88 4.37 -15.92 0.74
N THR A 89 5.21 -16.14 1.74
CA THR A 89 5.19 -15.41 3.02
C THR A 89 6.57 -14.83 3.27
N VAL A 90 6.64 -13.51 3.45
CA VAL A 90 7.89 -12.80 3.76
C VAL A 90 7.69 -11.87 4.94
N SER A 91 8.73 -11.68 5.75
CA SER A 91 8.72 -10.69 6.82
C SER A 91 8.46 -9.30 6.24
N PHE A 92 7.51 -8.58 6.84
CA PHE A 92 7.16 -7.24 6.43
C PHE A 92 8.12 -6.23 7.09
N SER A 93 8.96 -5.61 6.28
CA SER A 93 9.86 -4.52 6.71
C SER A 93 9.27 -3.16 6.35
N ASP A 94 9.67 -2.11 7.08
CA ASP A 94 9.34 -0.73 6.68
C ASP A 94 9.89 -0.44 5.28
N LYS A 95 9.15 0.33 4.48
CA LYS A 95 9.52 0.68 3.09
C LYS A 95 9.71 -0.53 2.16
N MET A 96 8.99 -1.62 2.43
CA MET A 96 8.92 -2.76 1.52
C MET A 96 8.35 -2.33 0.16
N HIS A 97 9.03 -2.71 -0.93
CA HIS A 97 8.56 -2.48 -2.29
C HIS A 97 8.09 -3.79 -2.90
N ILE A 98 6.95 -3.74 -3.56
CA ILE A 98 6.35 -4.86 -4.27
C ILE A 98 6.07 -4.40 -5.69
N ARG A 99 6.48 -5.20 -6.68
CA ARG A 99 6.25 -4.89 -8.08
C ARG A 99 5.57 -6.08 -8.74
N ILE A 100 4.44 -5.81 -9.39
CA ILE A 100 3.79 -6.81 -10.24
C ILE A 100 4.37 -6.66 -11.63
N GLU A 101 5.05 -7.70 -12.10
CA GLU A 101 5.39 -7.83 -13.51
C GLU A 101 4.29 -8.62 -14.20
N LYS A 102 3.79 -8.11 -15.33
CA LYS A 102 2.94 -8.93 -16.20
C LYS A 102 3.84 -9.93 -16.93
N ASP A 103 3.69 -11.21 -16.61
CA ASP A 103 4.19 -12.28 -17.47
C ASP A 103 3.44 -12.22 -18.82
N LYS A 104 4.13 -12.61 -19.89
CA LYS A 104 3.59 -12.83 -21.25
C LYS A 104 2.35 -13.76 -21.26
N ASN A 105 2.13 -14.55 -20.20
CA ASN A 105 1.01 -15.50 -20.04
C ASN A 105 -0.07 -15.10 -19.02
N GLY A 106 -0.01 -13.89 -18.41
CA GLY A 106 -0.99 -13.43 -17.43
C GLY A 106 -0.39 -13.06 -16.07
N ILE A 107 -1.15 -12.31 -15.26
CA ILE A 107 -0.66 -11.61 -14.05
C ILE A 107 -0.23 -12.63 -12.97
N LEU A 108 1.04 -12.57 -12.55
CA LEU A 108 1.55 -13.26 -11.35
C LEU A 108 1.21 -12.49 -10.07
#